data_AF-A0A932DZP0-F1
#
_entry.id   AF-A0A932DZP0-F1
#
_cell.length_a   1.000
_cell.length_b   1.000
_cell.length_c   1.000
_cell.angle_alpha   90.00
_cell.angle_beta   90.00
_cell.angle_gamma   90.00
#
_symmetry.space_group_name_H-M   'P 1'
#
loop_
_entity.id
_entity.type
_entity.pdbx_description
1 polymer ?
#
loop_
_entity_poly.entity_id
_entity_poly.type
_entity_poly.pdbx_seq_one_letter_code
_entity_poly.pdbx_strand_id
1 'polypeptide(L)'
;MSKFIKGIIIILGVLGSGNAVMSPLAFLSNQGYAEEFTIPAPAIVNLDTATLNMPGTITVASSGTLQVSTGTITVGNNGNWSNSGTFTPGSSIVQFTGTSHAISGSSTFYNLKCEIPGGTINFEA
;
A
#
# COMPACT_ATOMS: atom_id res chain seq x y z
N MET A 1 -30.17 -8.81 8.27
CA MET A 1 -28.94 -9.34 7.64
C MET A 1 -28.32 -8.22 6.82
N SER A 2 -27.39 -7.46 7.41
CA SER A 2 -26.67 -6.41 6.69
C SER A 2 -25.58 -7.07 5.86
N LYS A 3 -25.68 -6.95 4.53
CA LYS A 3 -24.61 -7.34 3.61
C LYS A 3 -23.53 -6.26 3.71
N PHE A 4 -22.37 -6.59 4.26
CA PHE A 4 -21.17 -5.78 4.08
C PHE A 4 -20.87 -5.71 2.58
N ILE A 5 -21.03 -4.52 1.99
CA ILE A 5 -20.51 -4.24 0.66
C ILE A 5 -19.01 -4.03 0.86
N LYS A 6 -18.20 -5.03 0.51
CA LYS A 6 -16.73 -4.89 0.46
C LYS A 6 -16.41 -3.78 -0.55
N GLY A 7 -15.98 -2.63 -0.04
CA GLY A 7 -15.74 -1.44 -0.84
C GLY A 7 -14.51 -1.62 -1.71
N ILE A 8 -14.72 -1.74 -3.02
CA ILE A 8 -13.68 -1.47 -4.01
C ILE A 8 -13.41 0.04 -4.01
N ILE A 9 -12.24 0.48 -3.56
CA ILE A 9 -11.86 1.89 -3.64
C ILE A 9 -11.34 2.13 -5.07
N ILE A 10 -12.23 2.57 -5.97
CA ILE A 10 -11.81 3.15 -7.24
C ILE A 10 -11.26 4.54 -6.93
N ILE A 11 -9.94 4.71 -7.07
CA ILE A 11 -9.28 6.00 -6.99
C ILE A 11 -9.72 6.82 -8.22
N LEU A 12 -10.90 7.46 -8.15
CA LEU A 12 -11.29 8.48 -9.12
C LEU A 12 -10.44 9.71 -8.82
N GLY A 13 -9.29 9.82 -9.49
CA GLY A 13 -8.72 11.13 -9.79
C GLY A 13 -9.80 11.97 -10.47
N VAL A 14 -9.88 13.25 -10.13
CA VAL A 14 -10.73 14.20 -10.85
C VAL A 14 -10.44 14.06 -12.35
N LEU A 15 -11.46 13.70 -13.15
CA LEU A 15 -11.47 13.93 -14.59
C LEU A 15 -11.56 15.44 -14.80
N GLY A 16 -10.41 16.10 -14.77
CA GLY A 16 -10.28 17.53 -14.98
C GLY A 16 -8.81 17.82 -15.25
N SER A 17 -8.54 18.44 -16.38
CA SER A 17 -7.22 18.68 -16.99
C SER A 17 -6.30 19.63 -16.22
N GLY A 18 -6.24 19.55 -14.89
CA GLY A 18 -5.37 20.38 -14.06
C GLY A 18 -4.72 19.53 -12.98
N ASN A 19 -3.42 19.74 -12.76
CA ASN A 19 -2.63 19.13 -11.70
C ASN A 19 -3.37 19.18 -10.35
N ALA A 20 -4.08 18.11 -10.00
CA ALA A 20 -4.65 17.95 -8.69
C ALA A 20 -3.53 17.48 -7.75
N VAL A 21 -2.85 18.44 -7.12
CA VAL A 21 -2.02 18.19 -5.95
C VAL A 21 -3.00 17.82 -4.83
N MET A 22 -3.29 16.53 -4.69
CA MET A 22 -4.09 16.03 -3.58
C MET A 22 -3.28 16.25 -2.30
N SER A 23 -3.79 17.07 -1.38
CA SER A 23 -3.15 17.27 -0.08
C SER A 23 -2.92 15.90 0.57
N PRO A 24 -1.70 15.57 1.04
CA PRO A 24 -1.34 14.24 1.52
C PRO A 24 -2.20 13.76 2.71
N LEU A 25 -2.95 14.66 3.34
CA LEU A 25 -3.80 14.41 4.51
C LEU A 25 -5.20 13.85 4.19
N ALA A 26 -5.75 14.05 2.99
CA ALA A 26 -7.11 13.59 2.65
C ALA A 26 -7.17 12.14 2.11
N PHE A 27 -6.02 11.53 1.84
CA PHE A 27 -5.90 10.18 1.26
C PHE A 27 -5.80 9.06 2.32
N LEU A 28 -5.58 9.42 3.60
CA LEU A 28 -5.13 8.50 4.65
C LEU A 28 -6.18 8.16 5.72
N SER A 29 -7.30 8.87 5.82
CA SER A 29 -8.24 8.70 6.94
C SER A 29 -9.23 7.54 6.82
N ASN A 30 -9.28 6.81 5.69
CA ASN A 30 -10.29 5.78 5.45
C ASN A 30 -9.76 4.40 5.03
N GLN A 31 -8.46 4.12 5.24
CA GLN A 31 -7.84 2.85 4.81
C GLN A 31 -8.07 1.69 5.79
N GLY A 32 -8.65 1.92 6.96
CA GLY A 32 -8.86 0.91 8.01
C GLY A 32 -9.82 -0.25 7.69
N TYR A 33 -10.47 -0.24 6.52
CA TYR A 33 -11.41 -1.28 6.09
C TYR A 33 -11.18 -1.78 4.66
N ALA A 34 -10.13 -1.32 3.97
CA ALA A 34 -9.87 -1.71 2.59
C ALA A 34 -9.25 -3.11 2.54
N GLU A 35 -9.83 -4.00 1.74
CA GLU A 35 -9.30 -5.35 1.49
C GLU A 35 -8.15 -5.33 0.47
N GLU A 36 -8.11 -4.27 -0.36
CA GLU A 36 -7.09 -4.04 -1.37
C GLU A 36 -6.85 -2.54 -1.59
N PHE A 37 -5.60 -2.19 -1.89
CA PHE A 37 -5.20 -0.89 -2.35
C PHE A 37 -4.28 -1.05 -3.55
N THR A 38 -4.78 -0.66 -4.72
CA THR A 38 -4.04 -0.75 -5.97
C THR A 38 -3.61 0.63 -6.42
N ILE A 39 -2.33 0.77 -6.75
CA ILE A 39 -1.77 1.91 -7.47
C ILE A 39 -1.74 1.52 -8.95
N PRO A 40 -2.70 1.99 -9.75
CA PRO A 40 -2.81 1.58 -11.15
C PRO A 40 -1.75 2.28 -12.01
N ALA A 41 -1.57 1.80 -13.24
CA ALA A 41 -0.85 2.56 -14.26
C ALA A 41 -1.65 3.82 -14.67
N PRO A 42 -1.04 4.98 -14.91
CA PRO A 42 0.34 5.39 -14.61
C PRO A 42 0.40 6.23 -13.31
N ALA A 43 -0.36 5.87 -12.28
CA ALA A 43 -0.53 6.67 -11.08
C ALA A 43 0.75 6.70 -10.24
N ILE A 44 0.98 7.86 -9.61
CA ILE A 44 2.05 8.07 -8.64
C ILE A 44 1.40 8.35 -7.28
N VAL A 45 1.77 7.57 -6.28
CA VAL A 45 1.44 7.83 -4.87
C VAL A 45 2.71 8.19 -4.15
N ASN A 46 2.78 9.43 -3.65
CA ASN A 46 3.87 9.90 -2.81
C ASN A 46 3.39 10.02 -1.36
N LEU A 47 3.92 9.16 -0.48
CA LEU A 47 3.64 9.25 0.95
C LEU A 47 4.55 10.27 1.65
N ASP A 48 5.72 10.59 1.09
CA ASP A 48 6.75 11.41 1.74
C ASP A 48 7.04 10.92 3.17
N THR A 49 6.52 11.61 4.19
CA THR A 49 6.67 11.27 5.61
C THR A 49 5.43 10.60 6.22
N ALA A 50 4.36 10.43 5.45
CA ALA A 50 3.07 9.97 5.92
C ALA A 50 3.02 8.46 6.22
N THR A 51 2.02 8.07 7.00
CA THR A 51 1.76 6.65 7.32
C THR A 51 0.60 6.13 6.50
N LEU A 52 0.82 5.04 5.76
CA LEU A 52 -0.23 4.25 5.09
C LEU A 52 -0.52 3.00 5.91
N ASN A 53 -1.69 2.93 6.54
CA ASN A 53 -2.14 1.74 7.26
C ASN A 53 -3.14 0.96 6.41
N MET A 54 -2.70 -0.17 5.85
CA MET A 54 -3.48 -1.01 4.96
C MET A 54 -3.74 -2.39 5.59
N PRO A 55 -4.97 -2.70 6.01
CA PRO A 55 -5.31 -4.04 6.48
C PRO A 55 -5.37 -5.07 5.35
N GLY A 56 -5.45 -4.61 4.10
CA GLY A 56 -5.56 -5.43 2.90
C GLY A 56 -4.28 -5.54 2.09
N THR A 57 -4.40 -6.09 0.87
CA THR A 57 -3.25 -6.21 -0.05
C THR A 57 -2.88 -4.87 -0.65
N ILE A 58 -1.59 -4.55 -0.69
CA ILE A 58 -1.06 -3.44 -1.47
C ILE A 58 -0.55 -3.98 -2.81
N THR A 59 -1.06 -3.41 -3.90
CA THR A 59 -0.64 -3.74 -5.27
C THR A 59 -0.09 -2.50 -5.96
N VAL A 60 1.19 -2.54 -6.34
CA VAL A 60 1.76 -1.57 -7.28
C VAL A 60 1.71 -2.19 -8.67
N ALA A 61 0.73 -1.79 -9.48
CA ALA A 61 0.56 -2.34 -10.82
C ALA A 61 1.72 -1.93 -11.73
N SER A 62 1.87 -2.61 -12.87
CA SER A 62 2.85 -2.26 -13.90
C SER A 62 2.75 -0.78 -14.26
N SER A 63 3.88 -0.07 -14.27
CA SER A 63 3.94 1.39 -14.52
C SER A 63 3.23 2.28 -13.48
N GLY A 64 2.74 1.73 -12.37
CA GLY A 64 2.40 2.49 -11.17
C GLY A 64 3.65 2.77 -10.33
N THR A 65 3.64 3.87 -9.57
CA THR A 65 4.76 4.27 -8.71
C THR A 65 4.29 4.54 -7.28
N LEU A 66 4.91 3.86 -6.32
CA LEU A 66 4.81 4.17 -4.89
C LEU A 66 6.15 4.72 -4.42
N GLN A 67 6.15 5.95 -3.90
CA GLN A 67 7.35 6.60 -3.38
C GLN A 67 7.15 7.05 -1.94
N VAL A 68 8.18 6.85 -1.12
CA VAL A 68 8.19 7.19 0.31
C VAL A 68 9.54 7.82 0.64
N SER A 69 9.55 8.88 1.45
CA SER A 69 10.78 9.51 1.96
C SER A 69 11.18 8.88 3.28
N THR A 70 10.39 9.08 4.33
CA THR A 70 10.64 8.54 5.69
C THR A 70 9.37 7.98 6.34
N GLY A 71 8.28 7.89 5.58
CA GLY A 71 6.99 7.40 6.05
C GLY A 71 6.99 5.92 6.43
N THR A 72 5.82 5.45 6.89
CA THR A 72 5.61 4.05 7.30
C THR A 72 4.47 3.45 6.51
N ILE A 73 4.64 2.22 6.03
CA ILE A 73 3.58 1.42 5.43
C ILE A 73 3.33 0.23 6.34
N THR A 74 2.10 0.08 6.80
CA THR A 74 1.66 -1.09 7.56
C THR A 74 0.76 -1.94 6.69
N VAL A 75 1.09 -3.22 6.54
CA VAL A 75 0.27 -4.26 5.90
C VAL A 75 -0.24 -5.21 6.98
N GLY A 76 -1.52 -5.09 7.31
CA GLY A 76 -2.16 -5.85 8.38
C GLY A 76 -2.92 -7.07 7.90
N ASN A 77 -3.56 -7.76 8.86
CA ASN A 77 -4.40 -8.95 8.64
C ASN A 77 -3.74 -9.96 7.68
N ASN A 78 -4.45 -10.41 6.65
CA ASN A 78 -3.92 -11.31 5.62
C ASN A 78 -3.56 -10.56 4.33
N GLY A 79 -3.29 -9.25 4.44
CA GLY A 79 -2.89 -8.41 3.30
C GLY A 79 -1.53 -8.82 2.76
N ASN A 80 -1.37 -8.83 1.45
CA ASN A 80 -0.11 -9.16 0.79
C ASN A 80 0.54 -7.90 0.20
N TRP A 81 1.78 -8.06 -0.25
CA TRP A 81 2.49 -7.07 -1.04
C TRP A 81 2.74 -7.62 -2.44
N SER A 82 2.25 -6.93 -3.45
CA SER A 82 2.47 -7.28 -4.86
C SER A 82 3.02 -6.07 -5.59
N ASN A 83 4.21 -6.19 -6.19
CA ASN A 83 4.84 -5.09 -6.91
C ASN A 83 5.31 -5.51 -8.31
N SER A 84 4.54 -5.07 -9.31
CA SER A 84 4.90 -5.16 -10.73
C SER A 84 5.32 -3.80 -11.32
N GLY A 85 5.33 -2.74 -10.50
CA GLY A 85 5.66 -1.37 -10.87
C GLY A 85 6.95 -0.87 -10.22
N THR A 86 6.97 0.41 -9.84
CA THR A 86 8.13 1.03 -9.18
C THR A 86 7.80 1.31 -7.71
N PHE A 87 8.63 0.76 -6.81
CA PHE A 87 8.62 1.12 -5.39
C PHE A 87 9.94 1.78 -5.00
N THR A 88 9.86 3.03 -4.54
CA THR A 88 11.02 3.83 -4.09
C THR A 88 10.91 4.05 -2.58
N PRO A 89 11.65 3.31 -1.75
CA PRO A 89 11.41 3.26 -0.31
C PRO A 89 12.00 4.44 0.48
N GLY A 90 12.96 5.21 -0.04
CA GLY A 90 13.69 6.18 0.80
C GLY A 90 14.31 5.52 2.04
N SER A 91 14.10 6.10 3.22
CA SER A 91 14.40 5.52 4.53
C SER A 91 13.16 5.00 5.29
N SER A 92 12.11 4.65 4.56
CA SER A 92 10.82 4.20 5.11
C SER A 92 10.88 2.87 5.86
N ILE A 93 9.81 2.60 6.60
CA ILE A 93 9.53 1.32 7.23
C ILE A 93 8.35 0.67 6.52
N VAL A 94 8.50 -0.58 6.10
CA VAL A 94 7.38 -1.45 5.71
C VAL A 94 7.22 -2.53 6.78
N GLN A 95 6.03 -2.56 7.39
CA GLN A 95 5.72 -3.39 8.54
C GLN A 95 4.54 -4.31 8.24
N PHE A 96 4.73 -5.60 8.46
CA PHE A 96 3.68 -6.61 8.41
C PHE A 96 3.20 -6.94 9.82
N THR A 97 1.89 -6.81 10.05
CA THR A 97 1.27 -6.94 11.39
C THR A 97 0.23 -8.07 11.49
N GLY A 98 0.16 -8.93 10.48
CA GLY A 98 -0.61 -10.18 10.51
C GLY A 98 0.25 -11.42 10.71
N THR A 99 -0.39 -12.59 10.62
CA THR A 99 0.25 -13.87 10.89
C THR A 99 0.88 -14.53 9.66
N SER A 100 0.41 -14.19 8.46
CA SER A 100 0.89 -14.77 7.20
C SER A 100 0.76 -13.75 6.07
N HIS A 101 1.88 -13.49 5.39
CA HIS A 101 1.94 -12.55 4.29
C HIS A 101 2.77 -13.10 3.15
N ALA A 102 2.38 -12.78 1.92
CA ALA A 102 3.17 -12.99 0.73
C ALA A 102 3.72 -11.66 0.22
N ILE A 103 4.98 -11.67 -0.20
CA ILE A 103 5.63 -10.59 -0.96
C ILE A 103 5.96 -11.16 -2.33
N SER A 104 5.38 -10.57 -3.38
CA SER A 104 5.64 -10.94 -4.77
C SER A 104 6.11 -9.76 -5.60
N GLY A 105 6.84 -10.09 -6.66
CA GLY A 105 7.43 -9.11 -7.56
C GLY A 105 8.69 -8.44 -7.00
N SER A 106 9.28 -7.54 -7.78
CA SER A 106 10.58 -6.95 -7.47
C SER A 106 10.43 -5.74 -6.55
N SER A 107 10.86 -5.86 -5.29
CA SER A 107 10.86 -4.76 -4.31
C SER A 107 12.17 -4.68 -3.54
N THR A 108 12.65 -3.46 -3.28
CA THR A 108 13.69 -3.21 -2.29
C THR A 108 13.08 -2.46 -1.12
N PHE A 109 13.29 -2.94 0.10
CA PHE A 109 12.82 -2.30 1.32
C PHE A 109 14.01 -1.72 2.07
N TYR A 110 13.87 -0.51 2.63
CA TYR A 110 14.91 0.06 3.49
C TYR A 110 14.87 -0.62 4.87
N ASN A 111 13.72 -0.55 5.55
CA ASN A 111 13.44 -1.32 6.77
C ASN A 111 12.22 -2.21 6.54
N LEU A 112 12.40 -3.54 6.58
CA LEU A 112 11.31 -4.52 6.54
C LEU A 112 11.12 -5.14 7.92
N LYS A 113 9.88 -5.13 8.43
CA LYS A 113 9.54 -5.66 9.76
C LYS A 113 8.39 -6.65 9.72
N CYS A 114 8.49 -7.69 10.54
CA CYS A 114 7.39 -8.55 10.96
C CYS A 114 7.39 -8.55 12.49
N GLU A 115 6.32 -8.05 13.11
CA GLU A 115 6.28 -7.87 14.57
C GLU A 115 5.41 -8.91 15.28
N ILE A 116 4.66 -9.73 14.53
CA ILE A 116 3.81 -10.76 15.12
C ILE A 116 4.64 -11.99 15.48
N PRO A 117 4.63 -12.44 16.75
CA PRO A 117 5.29 -13.69 17.14
C PRO A 117 4.73 -14.88 16.34
N GLY A 118 5.63 -15.65 15.71
CA GLY A 118 5.24 -16.75 14.82
C GLY A 118 4.65 -16.29 13.48
N GLY A 119 4.68 -15.00 13.18
CA GLY A 119 4.33 -14.46 11.87
C GLY A 119 5.28 -14.95 10.78
N THR A 120 4.73 -15.13 9.58
CA THR A 120 5.49 -15.61 8.41
C THR A 120 5.40 -14.60 7.28
N ILE A 121 6.54 -14.36 6.63
CA ILE A 121 6.63 -13.64 5.36
C ILE A 121 7.19 -14.61 4.33
N ASN A 122 6.38 -14.93 3.33
CA ASN A 122 6.78 -15.75 2.20
C ASN A 122 7.17 -14.84 1.04
N PHE A 123 8.35 -15.09 0.47
CA PHE A 123 8.79 -14.42 -0.76
C PHE A 123 8.47 -15.33 -1.93
N GLU A 124 7.56 -14.88 -2.79
CA GLU A 124 7.08 -15.63 -3.94
C GLU A 124 7.79 -15.17 -5.21
N ALA A 125 8.05 -16.12 -6.12
CA ALA A 125 8.73 -15.90 -7.40
C ALA A 125 7.77 -15.35 -8.47
#